data_AF-A0AAD7F6N9-F1
#
_entry.id   AF-A0AAD7F6N9-F1
#
_cell.length_a   1.000
_cell.length_b   1.000
_cell.length_c   1.000
_cell.angle_alpha   90.00
_cell.angle_beta   90.00
_cell.angle_gamma   90.00
#
_symmetry.space_group_name_H-M   'P 1'
#
loop_
_entity.id
_entity.type
_entity.pdbx_description
1 polymer ?
#
loop_
_entity_poly.entity_id
_entity_poly.type
_entity_poly.pdbx_seq_one_letter_code
_entity_poly.pdbx_strand_id
1 'polypeptide(L)'
;QLVPFLRDRNPQVRQLALSNLLPQTAKDAPHRNIFLSGVQSGGLKKPEESNIIRDLKLLCRDQLSVSHDAFRALVNLSDSLMLVSSLSEPAFLVFIVSYIINPQSILADLASMLLSNLTASSAACATVLSLNIDIIVEPNGFYLPQSRCATAVAPDPYPAGDAKAVPALSLLVDAFVQGAELSDENRKRKGHLHFLASVFANLTSSPAGREFFLGARPSNWMGVLSPCYWRRPRRVSRKVRRALP
;
A
#
# COMPACT_ATOMS: atom_id res chain seq x y z
N GLN A 1 4.52 12.03 -29.36
CA GLN A 1 5.12 10.79 -28.82
C GLN A 1 5.80 11.12 -27.49
N LEU A 2 5.14 10.90 -26.35
CA LEU A 2 5.68 11.25 -25.01
C LEU A 2 6.15 10.04 -24.19
N VAL A 3 5.60 8.86 -24.46
CA VAL A 3 5.84 7.63 -23.70
C VAL A 3 7.34 7.28 -23.53
N PRO A 4 8.20 7.37 -24.58
CA PRO A 4 9.61 7.02 -24.41
C PRO A 4 10.35 7.87 -23.37
N PHE A 5 9.91 9.12 -23.16
CA PHE A 5 10.52 10.06 -22.21
C PHE A 5 10.23 9.72 -20.75
N LEU A 6 9.30 8.79 -20.46
CA LEU A 6 9.12 8.25 -19.11
C LEU A 6 10.36 7.49 -18.61
N ARG A 7 11.25 7.08 -19.51
CA ARG A 7 12.50 6.35 -19.21
C ARG A 7 13.76 7.22 -19.32
N ASP A 8 13.59 8.52 -19.55
CA ASP A 8 14.74 9.43 -19.71
C ASP A 8 15.59 9.45 -18.45
N ARG A 9 16.92 9.63 -18.57
CA ARG A 9 17.81 9.72 -17.40
C ARG A 9 17.57 11.00 -16.62
N ASN A 10 17.17 12.08 -17.29
CA ASN A 10 16.90 13.36 -16.66
C ASN A 10 15.50 13.35 -16.00
N PRO A 11 15.41 13.50 -14.66
CA PRO A 11 14.12 13.54 -13.97
C PRO A 11 13.21 14.68 -14.44
N GLN A 12 13.75 15.79 -14.93
CA GLN A 12 12.95 16.89 -15.47
C GLN A 12 12.24 16.50 -16.77
N VAL A 13 12.89 15.69 -17.62
CA VAL A 13 12.28 15.16 -18.86
C VAL A 13 11.16 14.18 -18.51
N ARG A 14 11.40 13.28 -17.55
CA ARG A 14 10.36 12.37 -17.03
C ARG A 14 9.18 13.13 -16.45
N GLN A 15 9.44 14.17 -15.66
CA GLN A 15 8.42 15.03 -15.08
C GLN A 15 7.59 15.74 -16.16
N LEU A 16 8.22 16.32 -17.18
CA LEU A 16 7.52 17.00 -18.27
C LEU A 16 6.69 16.01 -19.10
N ALA A 17 7.22 14.83 -19.37
CA ALA A 17 6.49 13.78 -20.09
C ALA A 17 5.26 13.32 -19.28
N LEU A 18 5.45 13.03 -18.00
CA LEU A 18 4.39 12.55 -17.13
C LEU A 18 3.32 13.61 -16.85
N SER A 19 3.70 14.89 -16.67
CA SER A 19 2.73 15.97 -16.45
C SER A 19 1.81 16.20 -17.65
N ASN A 20 2.28 15.94 -18.87
CA ASN A 20 1.46 15.98 -20.08
C ASN A 20 0.60 14.71 -20.27
N LEU A 21 1.07 13.56 -19.76
CA LEU A 21 0.35 12.30 -19.83
C LEU A 21 -0.71 12.15 -18.72
N LEU A 22 -0.50 12.76 -17.56
CA LEU A 22 -1.38 12.64 -16.39
C LEU A 22 -2.83 13.04 -16.69
N PRO A 23 -3.15 14.16 -17.36
CA PRO A 23 -4.53 14.48 -17.73
C PRO A 23 -5.20 13.42 -18.60
N GLN A 24 -4.42 12.64 -19.36
CA GLN A 24 -4.92 11.56 -20.21
C GLN A 24 -5.23 10.27 -19.43
N THR A 25 -4.96 10.20 -18.13
CA THR A 25 -5.26 9.03 -17.28
C THR A 25 -6.68 9.07 -16.71
N ALA A 26 -7.29 10.26 -16.64
CA ALA A 26 -8.64 10.45 -16.13
C ALA A 26 -9.67 9.66 -16.95
N LYS A 27 -10.75 9.23 -16.30
CA LYS A 27 -11.75 8.30 -16.86
C LYS A 27 -12.30 8.74 -18.23
N ASP A 28 -12.55 10.04 -18.39
CA ASP A 28 -13.18 10.61 -19.58
C ASP A 28 -12.18 11.24 -20.56
N ALA A 29 -10.88 11.00 -20.36
CA ALA A 29 -9.85 11.62 -21.20
C ALA A 29 -9.80 11.01 -22.61
N PRO A 30 -9.64 11.84 -23.66
CA PRO A 30 -9.76 11.41 -25.06
C PRO A 30 -8.70 10.38 -25.45
N HIS A 31 -7.52 10.41 -24.81
CA HIS A 31 -6.43 9.50 -25.13
C HIS A 31 -6.18 8.45 -24.04
N ARG A 32 -7.13 8.19 -23.14
CA ARG A 32 -6.97 7.21 -22.06
C ARG A 32 -6.63 5.79 -22.55
N ASN A 33 -7.13 5.43 -23.72
CA ASN A 33 -6.90 4.13 -24.33
C ASN A 33 -5.41 3.82 -24.57
N ILE A 34 -4.51 4.81 -24.62
CA ILE A 34 -3.06 4.56 -24.75
C ILE A 34 -2.50 3.77 -23.56
N PHE A 35 -3.10 3.88 -22.37
CA PHE A 35 -2.68 3.16 -21.16
C PHE A 35 -3.29 1.76 -21.06
N LEU A 36 -4.36 1.51 -21.81
CA LEU A 36 -5.10 0.24 -21.83
C LEU A 36 -4.74 -0.61 -23.05
N SER A 37 -4.22 0.01 -24.10
CA SER A 37 -3.73 -0.67 -25.30
C SER A 37 -2.49 -1.51 -24.98
N GLY A 38 -2.39 -2.67 -25.63
CA GLY A 38 -1.34 -3.67 -25.37
C GLY A 38 -1.72 -4.71 -24.31
N VAL A 39 -2.73 -4.45 -23.48
CA VAL A 39 -3.34 -5.46 -22.60
C VAL A 39 -4.35 -6.28 -23.41
N GLN A 40 -3.88 -7.02 -24.42
CA GLN A 40 -4.75 -7.89 -25.21
C GLN A 40 -4.98 -9.21 -24.47
N SER A 41 -6.23 -9.45 -24.07
CA SER A 41 -6.71 -10.73 -23.54
C SER A 41 -7.18 -11.70 -24.64
N GLY A 42 -6.68 -11.55 -25.88
CA GLY A 42 -7.13 -12.30 -27.05
C GLY A 42 -6.05 -13.23 -27.62
N GLY A 43 -6.26 -14.54 -27.50
CA GLY A 43 -5.42 -15.60 -28.10
C GLY A 43 -4.33 -16.17 -27.19
N LEU A 44 -3.71 -17.28 -27.61
CA LEU A 44 -2.71 -18.13 -26.92
C LEU A 44 -1.45 -17.43 -26.34
N LYS A 45 -1.39 -16.09 -26.31
CA LYS A 45 -0.31 -15.32 -25.70
C LYS A 45 -0.68 -14.92 -24.27
N LYS A 46 0.26 -15.09 -23.35
CA LYS A 46 0.11 -14.58 -21.97
C LYS A 46 -0.17 -13.07 -22.03
N PRO A 47 -1.07 -12.54 -21.18
CA PRO A 47 -1.30 -11.11 -21.11
C PRO A 47 0.03 -10.41 -20.82
N GLU A 48 0.52 -9.63 -21.78
CA GLU A 48 1.74 -8.86 -21.64
C GLU A 48 1.40 -7.50 -21.04
N GLU A 49 2.15 -7.08 -20.03
CA GLU A 49 1.95 -5.78 -19.41
C GLU A 49 2.27 -4.66 -20.42
N SER A 50 1.41 -3.64 -20.49
CA SER A 50 1.73 -2.44 -21.26
C SER A 50 2.99 -1.79 -20.71
N ASN A 51 3.97 -1.55 -21.58
CA ASN A 51 5.22 -0.85 -21.28
C ASN A 51 5.02 0.42 -20.45
N ILE A 52 3.92 1.14 -20.70
CA ILE A 52 3.58 2.40 -20.00
C ILE A 52 3.23 2.14 -18.54
N ILE A 53 2.45 1.09 -18.25
CA ILE A 53 2.08 0.72 -16.88
C ILE A 53 3.30 0.29 -16.10
N ARG A 54 4.18 -0.50 -16.73
CA ARG A 54 5.48 -0.87 -16.15
C ARG A 54 6.30 0.35 -15.78
N ASP A 55 6.38 1.34 -16.68
CA ASP A 55 7.12 2.58 -16.45
C ASP A 55 6.49 3.38 -15.30
N LEU A 56 5.16 3.55 -15.27
CA LEU A 56 4.47 4.24 -14.18
C LEU A 56 4.74 3.61 -12.80
N LYS A 57 4.76 2.28 -12.69
CA LYS A 57 5.11 1.56 -11.45
C LYS A 57 6.54 1.86 -10.99
N LEU A 58 7.48 1.98 -11.93
CA LEU A 58 8.87 2.34 -11.63
C LEU A 58 8.98 3.80 -11.18
N LEU A 59 8.24 4.71 -11.84
CA LEU A 59 8.22 6.13 -11.52
C LEU A 59 7.66 6.44 -10.12
N CYS A 60 6.87 5.55 -9.51
CA CYS A 60 6.50 5.67 -8.09
C CYS A 60 7.70 5.65 -7.11
N ARG A 61 8.89 5.27 -7.58
CA ARG A 61 10.14 5.26 -6.79
C ARG A 61 11.04 6.47 -7.05
N ASP A 62 10.63 7.37 -7.94
CA ASP A 62 11.38 8.54 -8.37
C ASP A 62 11.30 9.69 -7.35
N GLN A 63 11.90 10.84 -7.67
CA GLN A 63 11.78 12.07 -6.90
C GLN A 63 10.32 12.49 -6.70
N LEU A 64 10.08 13.30 -5.67
CA LEU A 64 8.74 13.61 -5.17
C LEU A 64 7.75 14.04 -6.25
N SER A 65 8.11 14.96 -7.15
CA SER A 65 7.23 15.46 -8.20
C SER A 65 6.78 14.36 -9.16
N VAL A 66 7.73 13.55 -9.64
CA VAL A 66 7.47 12.47 -10.58
C VAL A 66 6.70 11.33 -9.93
N SER A 67 7.10 10.93 -8.71
CA SER A 67 6.39 9.89 -7.94
C SER A 67 4.95 10.27 -7.64
N HIS A 68 4.71 11.53 -7.26
CA HIS A 68 3.36 12.04 -6.99
C HIS A 68 2.45 11.88 -8.22
N ASP A 69 2.91 12.35 -9.38
CA ASP A 69 2.14 12.25 -10.61
C ASP A 69 1.98 10.79 -11.07
N ALA A 70 2.98 9.94 -10.83
CA ALA A 70 2.91 8.52 -11.15
C ALA A 70 1.86 7.80 -10.29
N PHE A 71 1.83 8.06 -8.98
CA PHE A 71 0.79 7.53 -8.11
C PHE A 71 -0.61 8.03 -8.54
N ARG A 72 -0.77 9.31 -8.86
CA ARG A 72 -2.05 9.84 -9.36
C ARG A 72 -2.49 9.20 -10.67
N ALA A 73 -1.57 9.00 -11.60
CA ALA A 73 -1.81 8.28 -12.85
C ALA A 73 -2.31 6.86 -12.57
N LEU A 74 -1.63 6.11 -11.69
CA LEU A 74 -2.03 4.75 -11.34
C LEU A 74 -3.37 4.70 -10.60
N VAL A 75 -3.65 5.65 -9.70
CA VAL A 75 -4.96 5.77 -9.05
C VAL A 75 -6.06 5.94 -10.09
N ASN A 76 -5.90 6.88 -11.04
CA ASN A 76 -6.88 7.13 -12.09
C ASN A 76 -7.08 5.94 -13.04
N LEU A 77 -6.06 5.09 -13.21
CA LEU A 77 -6.08 3.92 -14.09
C LEU A 77 -6.57 2.64 -13.39
N SER A 78 -6.47 2.59 -12.06
CA SER A 78 -6.78 1.40 -11.24
C SER A 78 -8.28 1.06 -11.14
N ASP A 79 -9.16 1.92 -11.65
CA ASP A 79 -10.59 1.62 -11.83
C ASP A 79 -10.86 0.66 -13.01
N SER A 80 -9.86 0.47 -13.89
CA SER A 80 -9.98 -0.40 -15.07
C SER A 80 -9.65 -1.86 -14.73
N LEU A 81 -10.63 -2.75 -14.92
CA LEU A 81 -10.46 -4.20 -14.71
C LEU A 81 -9.33 -4.81 -15.58
N MET A 82 -9.01 -4.19 -16.71
CA MET A 82 -7.92 -4.64 -17.58
C MET A 82 -6.55 -4.54 -16.91
N LEU A 83 -6.37 -3.58 -16.00
CA LEU A 83 -5.09 -3.33 -15.35
C LEU A 83 -4.93 -4.03 -14.00
N VAL A 84 -6.01 -4.59 -13.45
CA VAL A 84 -6.01 -5.22 -12.12
C VAL A 84 -4.95 -6.33 -12.03
N SER A 85 -4.81 -7.18 -13.04
CA SER A 85 -3.82 -8.27 -13.04
C SER A 85 -2.38 -7.75 -13.01
N SER A 86 -2.08 -6.73 -13.83
CA SER A 86 -0.76 -6.09 -13.84
C SER A 86 -0.50 -5.36 -12.52
N LEU A 87 -1.44 -4.54 -12.04
CA LEU A 87 -1.26 -3.74 -10.83
C LEU A 87 -1.32 -4.55 -9.53
N SER A 88 -1.85 -5.77 -9.57
CA SER A 88 -1.88 -6.69 -8.43
C SER A 88 -0.75 -7.72 -8.45
N GLU A 89 0.28 -7.52 -9.27
CA GLU A 89 1.46 -8.39 -9.26
C GLU A 89 2.16 -8.35 -7.89
N PRO A 90 2.63 -9.49 -7.37
CA PRO A 90 3.19 -9.55 -6.01
C PRO A 90 4.35 -8.57 -5.77
N ALA A 91 5.27 -8.43 -6.72
CA ALA A 91 6.44 -7.56 -6.56
C ALA A 91 6.06 -6.07 -6.40
N PHE A 92 5.03 -5.62 -7.14
CA PHE A 92 4.53 -4.26 -7.01
C PHE A 92 3.73 -4.08 -5.72
N LEU A 93 2.90 -5.05 -5.35
CA LEU A 93 2.15 -5.01 -4.08
C LEU A 93 3.08 -5.04 -2.86
N VAL A 94 4.19 -5.79 -2.89
CA VAL A 94 5.23 -5.73 -1.84
C VAL A 94 5.72 -4.30 -1.66
N PHE A 95 6.02 -3.60 -2.76
CA PHE A 95 6.44 -2.19 -2.69
C PHE A 95 5.33 -1.28 -2.18
N ILE A 96 4.12 -1.35 -2.74
CA ILE A 96 2.99 -0.49 -2.33
C ILE A 96 2.69 -0.67 -0.85
N VAL A 97 2.58 -1.90 -0.39
CA VAL A 97 2.27 -2.21 1.01
C VAL A 97 3.42 -1.78 1.92
N SER A 98 4.69 -2.07 1.57
CA SER A 98 5.84 -1.61 2.35
C SER A 98 5.91 -0.07 2.41
N TYR A 99 5.61 0.60 1.30
CA TYR A 99 5.59 2.06 1.23
C TYR A 99 4.47 2.66 2.09
N ILE A 100 3.28 2.05 2.12
CA ILE A 100 2.18 2.44 3.01
C ILE A 100 2.54 2.23 4.48
N ILE A 101 3.19 1.11 4.83
CA ILE A 101 3.54 0.82 6.22
C ILE A 101 4.63 1.78 6.72
N ASN A 102 5.59 2.15 5.87
CA ASN A 102 6.69 3.03 6.25
C ASN A 102 6.16 4.42 6.70
N PRO A 103 6.41 4.83 7.96
CA PRO A 103 5.90 6.09 8.48
C PRO A 103 6.50 7.33 7.80
N GLN A 104 7.68 7.20 7.18
CA GLN A 104 8.39 8.31 6.52
C GLN A 104 7.97 8.56 5.08
N SER A 105 7.16 7.67 4.49
CA SER A 105 6.66 7.77 3.13
C SER A 105 5.76 8.99 2.96
N ILE A 106 6.22 9.93 2.13
CA ILE A 106 5.53 11.21 1.88
C ILE A 106 4.20 10.99 1.14
N LEU A 107 4.14 10.02 0.23
CA LEU A 107 3.00 9.77 -0.65
C LEU A 107 2.15 8.58 -0.19
N ALA A 108 2.24 8.20 1.10
CA ALA A 108 1.59 7.00 1.63
C ALA A 108 0.06 7.03 1.46
N ASP A 109 -0.56 8.22 1.51
CA ASP A 109 -1.99 8.38 1.28
C ASP A 109 -2.40 8.04 -0.16
N LEU A 110 -1.64 8.52 -1.16
CA LEU A 110 -1.88 8.14 -2.56
C LEU A 110 -1.66 6.64 -2.80
N ALA A 111 -0.63 6.05 -2.18
CA ALA A 111 -0.39 4.61 -2.26
C ALA A 111 -1.56 3.83 -1.62
N SER A 112 -2.09 4.30 -0.49
CA SER A 112 -3.26 3.68 0.17
C SER A 112 -4.55 3.83 -0.64
N MET A 113 -4.72 4.94 -1.34
CA MET A 113 -5.83 5.17 -2.28
C MET A 113 -5.74 4.19 -3.45
N LEU A 114 -4.55 4.03 -4.05
CA LEU A 114 -4.32 3.02 -5.09
C LEU A 114 -4.66 1.61 -4.60
N LEU A 115 -4.17 1.23 -3.41
CA LEU A 115 -4.45 -0.08 -2.83
C LEU A 115 -5.95 -0.29 -2.57
N SER A 116 -6.69 0.74 -2.17
CA SER A 116 -8.15 0.65 -1.99
C SER A 116 -8.90 0.35 -3.29
N ASN A 117 -8.45 0.92 -4.42
CA ASN A 117 -9.04 0.62 -5.73
C ASN A 117 -8.71 -0.82 -6.16
N LEU A 118 -7.45 -1.26 -6.00
CA LEU A 118 -7.04 -2.61 -6.39
C LEU A 118 -7.77 -3.70 -5.60
N THR A 119 -7.92 -3.49 -4.29
CA THR A 119 -8.60 -4.42 -3.39
C THR A 119 -10.11 -4.50 -3.59
N ALA A 120 -10.71 -3.67 -4.46
CA ALA A 120 -12.07 -3.92 -4.94
C ALA A 120 -12.19 -5.25 -5.71
N SER A 121 -11.07 -5.79 -6.22
CA SER A 121 -11.01 -7.11 -6.83
C SER A 121 -10.69 -8.21 -5.81
N SER A 122 -11.34 -9.37 -5.96
CA SER A 122 -11.09 -10.55 -5.11
C SER A 122 -9.66 -11.10 -5.28
N ALA A 123 -9.08 -11.00 -6.48
CA ALA A 123 -7.72 -11.44 -6.76
C ALA A 123 -6.69 -10.62 -5.97
N ALA A 124 -6.79 -9.28 -5.99
CA ALA A 124 -5.91 -8.43 -5.20
C ALA A 124 -6.09 -8.67 -3.69
N CYS A 125 -7.33 -8.85 -3.23
CA CYS A 125 -7.61 -9.21 -1.84
C CYS A 125 -6.87 -10.48 -1.42
N ALA A 126 -6.97 -11.55 -2.22
CA ALA A 126 -6.29 -12.82 -1.95
C ALA A 126 -4.77 -12.63 -1.88
N THR A 127 -4.18 -11.89 -2.83
CA THR A 127 -2.75 -11.60 -2.82
C THR A 127 -2.35 -10.85 -1.55
N VAL A 128 -3.04 -9.77 -1.19
CA VAL A 128 -2.75 -8.96 0.02
C VAL A 128 -2.89 -9.78 1.31
N LEU A 129 -3.90 -10.66 1.42
CA LEU A 129 -4.08 -11.54 2.57
C LEU A 129 -2.93 -12.53 2.76
N SER A 130 -2.37 -13.03 1.67
CA SER A 130 -1.25 -13.99 1.68
C SER A 130 0.15 -13.33 1.68
N LEU A 131 0.20 -12.01 1.53
CA LEU A 131 1.45 -11.28 1.34
C LEU A 131 2.27 -11.25 2.62
N ASN A 132 3.57 -11.53 2.51
CA ASN A 132 4.55 -11.25 3.55
C ASN A 132 5.45 -10.10 3.11
N ILE A 133 5.81 -9.26 4.07
CA ILE A 133 6.73 -8.14 3.91
C ILE A 133 7.97 -8.42 4.76
N ASP A 134 9.14 -8.22 4.19
CA ASP A 134 10.35 -8.35 4.98
C ASP A 134 10.58 -7.09 5.82
N ILE A 135 10.91 -7.30 7.08
CA ILE A 135 11.28 -6.25 8.01
C ILE A 135 12.65 -6.52 8.61
N ILE A 136 13.42 -5.47 8.87
CA ILE A 136 14.63 -5.55 9.69
C ILE A 136 14.27 -4.98 11.06
N VAL A 137 14.38 -5.79 12.11
CA VAL A 137 14.02 -5.36 13.47
C VAL A 137 15.10 -4.44 14.03
N GLU A 138 14.69 -3.31 14.58
CA GLU A 138 15.56 -2.33 15.22
C GLU A 138 15.12 -2.11 16.68
N PRO A 139 15.99 -1.58 17.57
CA PRO A 139 15.64 -1.40 18.99
C PRO A 139 14.36 -0.60 19.25
N ASN A 140 14.06 0.37 18.38
CA ASN A 140 12.93 1.29 18.51
C ASN A 140 11.83 1.09 17.45
N GLY A 141 11.90 0.02 16.66
CA GLY A 141 11.00 -0.14 15.53
C GLY A 141 11.40 -1.26 14.59
N PHE A 142 11.08 -1.07 13.33
CA PHE A 142 11.54 -1.91 12.25
C PHE A 142 11.71 -1.08 10.99
N TYR A 143 12.63 -1.50 10.15
CA TYR A 143 12.85 -0.94 8.83
C TYR A 143 12.25 -1.84 7.75
N LEU A 144 11.78 -1.23 6.66
CA LEU A 144 11.13 -1.89 5.52
C LEU A 144 12.00 -1.75 4.27
N PRO A 145 12.89 -2.71 3.97
CA PRO A 145 13.81 -2.62 2.84
C PRO A 145 13.10 -2.38 1.51
N GLN A 146 11.94 -2.98 1.29
CA GLN A 146 11.18 -2.85 0.05
C GLN A 146 10.45 -1.51 -0.10
N SER A 147 10.39 -0.67 0.95
CA SER A 147 9.82 0.69 0.85
C SER A 147 10.80 1.71 0.27
N ARG A 148 12.09 1.35 0.16
CA ARG A 148 13.17 2.28 -0.21
C ARG A 148 12.95 2.92 -1.57
N CYS A 149 12.89 4.24 -1.60
CA CYS A 149 12.86 5.05 -2.82
C CYS A 149 13.28 6.50 -2.52
N ALA A 150 13.29 7.38 -3.53
CA ALA A 150 13.70 8.76 -3.33
C ALA A 150 12.76 9.55 -2.38
N THR A 151 11.53 9.10 -2.16
CA THR A 151 10.56 9.70 -1.21
C THR A 151 10.46 8.94 0.13
N ALA A 152 11.22 7.87 0.29
CA ALA A 152 11.34 7.05 1.51
C ALA A 152 12.79 6.54 1.61
N VAL A 153 13.68 7.44 2.02
CA VAL A 153 15.13 7.21 2.04
C VAL A 153 15.47 6.15 3.10
N ALA A 154 16.47 5.32 2.80
CA ALA A 154 16.99 4.37 3.77
C ALA A 154 17.69 5.10 4.93
N PRO A 155 17.62 4.59 6.17
CA PRO A 155 18.38 5.15 7.27
C PRO A 155 19.89 4.98 7.01
N ASP A 156 20.68 5.91 7.58
CA ASP A 156 22.14 5.89 7.56
C ASP A 156 22.64 5.97 9.02
N PRO A 157 23.34 4.94 9.53
CA PRO A 157 23.76 3.72 8.84
C PRO A 157 22.61 2.76 8.50
N TYR A 158 22.79 1.95 7.45
CA TYR A 158 21.82 0.94 7.07
C TYR A 158 21.68 -0.13 8.17
N PRO A 159 20.47 -0.65 8.46
CA PRO A 159 20.27 -1.57 9.58
C PRO A 159 20.98 -2.90 9.32
N ALA A 160 21.76 -3.37 10.30
CA ALA A 160 22.60 -4.57 10.17
C ALA A 160 21.87 -5.90 10.42
N GLY A 161 20.59 -5.86 10.80
CA GLY A 161 19.82 -7.06 11.14
C GLY A 161 19.33 -7.84 9.92
N ASP A 162 19.03 -9.12 10.13
CA ASP A 162 18.45 -9.97 9.09
C ASP A 162 16.98 -9.62 8.82
N ALA A 163 16.61 -9.75 7.55
CA ALA A 163 15.25 -9.53 7.08
C ALA A 163 14.34 -10.69 7.52
N LYS A 164 13.22 -10.35 8.17
CA LYS A 164 12.21 -11.31 8.64
C LYS A 164 10.89 -11.08 7.91
N ALA A 165 10.37 -12.14 7.30
CA ALA A 165 9.08 -12.11 6.62
C ALA A 165 7.93 -12.05 7.64
N VAL A 166 7.06 -11.07 7.48
CA VAL A 166 5.92 -10.79 8.39
C VAL A 166 4.63 -10.62 7.57
N PRO A 167 3.48 -11.13 8.05
CA PRO A 167 2.21 -10.92 7.36
C PRO A 167 1.89 -9.44 7.14
N ALA A 168 1.71 -9.06 5.88
CA ALA A 168 1.43 -7.70 5.43
C ALA A 168 0.23 -7.07 6.16
N LEU A 169 -0.84 -7.85 6.32
CA LEU A 169 -2.08 -7.34 6.89
C LEU A 169 -1.95 -6.97 8.38
N SER A 170 -1.07 -7.64 9.14
CA SER A 170 -0.78 -7.25 10.53
C SER A 170 -0.11 -5.87 10.57
N LEU A 171 0.89 -5.66 9.71
CA LEU A 171 1.60 -4.39 9.57
C LEU A 171 0.68 -3.25 9.10
N LEU A 172 -0.24 -3.53 8.17
CA LEU A 172 -1.22 -2.55 7.68
C LEU A 172 -2.20 -2.11 8.77
N VAL A 173 -2.64 -3.03 9.63
CA VAL A 173 -3.51 -2.69 10.77
C VAL A 173 -2.78 -1.78 11.75
N ASP A 174 -1.53 -2.12 12.12
CA ASP A 174 -0.72 -1.29 13.01
C ASP A 174 -0.48 0.11 12.39
N ALA A 175 -0.20 0.16 11.09
CA ALA A 175 -0.05 1.38 10.32
C ALA A 175 -1.33 2.25 10.32
N PHE A 176 -2.51 1.63 10.17
CA PHE A 176 -3.79 2.32 10.20
C PHE A 176 -4.09 2.92 11.57
N VAL A 177 -3.83 2.18 12.66
CA VAL A 177 -4.02 2.68 14.03
C VAL A 177 -3.13 3.89 14.29
N GLN A 178 -1.87 3.86 13.84
CA GLN A 178 -0.96 5.02 13.94
C GLN A 178 -1.44 6.22 13.10
N GLY A 179 -2.09 5.99 11.95
CA GLY A 179 -2.63 7.06 11.10
C GLY A 179 -3.91 7.70 11.62
N ALA A 180 -4.68 6.96 12.43
CA ALA A 180 -5.89 7.45 13.06
C ALA A 180 -5.63 8.37 14.27
N GLU A 181 -4.38 8.52 14.71
CA GLU A 181 -4.01 9.44 15.79
C GLU A 181 -4.30 10.90 15.38
N LEU A 182 -5.22 11.55 16.10
CA LEU A 182 -5.73 12.90 15.83
C LEU A 182 -4.80 14.02 16.31
N SER A 183 -3.82 13.71 17.17
CA SER A 183 -2.88 14.69 17.69
C SER A 183 -1.70 14.89 16.74
N ASP A 184 -1.63 16.04 16.08
CA ASP A 184 -0.52 16.36 15.19
C ASP A 184 0.84 16.44 15.93
N GLU A 185 0.84 16.80 17.22
CA GLU A 185 2.08 16.95 18.01
C GLU A 185 2.82 15.64 18.31
N ASN A 186 2.14 14.49 18.27
CA ASN A 186 2.74 13.18 18.54
C ASN A 186 2.71 12.24 17.33
N ARG A 187 2.42 12.77 16.13
CA ARG A 187 2.20 11.92 14.96
C ARG A 187 3.51 11.25 14.52
N LYS A 188 3.52 9.91 14.56
CA LYS A 188 4.69 9.08 14.22
C LYS A 188 4.91 8.91 12.72
N ARG A 189 3.93 9.28 11.88
CA ARG A 189 3.92 9.01 10.43
C ARG A 189 3.45 10.21 9.61
N LYS A 190 3.82 10.29 8.33
CA LYS A 190 3.45 11.41 7.45
C LYS A 190 2.04 11.30 6.84
N GLY A 191 1.58 10.09 6.52
CA GLY A 191 0.26 9.86 5.92
C GLY A 191 -0.81 9.44 6.93
N HIS A 192 -2.07 9.83 6.68
CA HIS A 192 -3.23 9.54 7.54
C HIS A 192 -3.83 8.15 7.32
N LEU A 193 -3.63 7.58 6.13
CA LEU A 193 -4.04 6.25 5.72
C LEU A 193 -5.55 5.94 5.85
N HIS A 194 -6.41 6.95 5.73
CA HIS A 194 -7.88 6.73 5.82
C HIS A 194 -8.41 5.74 4.77
N PHE A 195 -7.78 5.66 3.59
CA PHE A 195 -8.15 4.69 2.55
C PHE A 195 -7.92 3.23 2.97
N LEU A 196 -7.10 2.95 4.00
CA LEU A 196 -6.98 1.59 4.54
C LEU A 196 -8.30 1.09 5.15
N ALA A 197 -9.19 1.98 5.59
CA ALA A 197 -10.53 1.57 6.03
C ALA A 197 -11.29 0.87 4.89
N SER A 198 -11.21 1.41 3.67
CA SER A 198 -11.81 0.81 2.47
C SER A 198 -11.11 -0.51 2.10
N VAL A 199 -9.77 -0.56 2.20
CA VAL A 199 -9.00 -1.80 2.01
C VAL A 199 -9.48 -2.90 2.96
N PHE A 200 -9.63 -2.61 4.25
CA PHE A 200 -10.11 -3.60 5.22
C PHE A 200 -11.56 -4.01 4.97
N ALA A 201 -12.44 -3.07 4.62
CA ALA A 201 -13.82 -3.39 4.23
C ALA A 201 -13.84 -4.38 3.06
N ASN A 202 -13.05 -4.12 2.01
CA ASN A 202 -12.92 -5.02 0.86
C ASN A 202 -12.40 -6.41 1.27
N LEU A 203 -11.32 -6.47 2.06
CA LEU A 203 -10.73 -7.74 2.51
C LEU A 203 -11.72 -8.59 3.32
N THR A 204 -12.51 -7.97 4.20
CA THR A 204 -13.53 -8.65 5.02
C THR A 204 -14.72 -9.19 4.24
N SER A 205 -14.84 -8.86 2.95
CA SER A 205 -15.84 -9.48 2.08
C SER A 205 -15.56 -10.98 1.88
N SER A 206 -14.28 -11.40 1.97
CA SER A 206 -13.88 -12.80 1.90
C SER A 206 -13.90 -13.52 3.26
N PRO A 207 -14.15 -14.85 3.32
CA PRO A 207 -14.03 -15.63 4.55
C PRO A 207 -12.64 -15.53 5.20
N ALA A 208 -11.57 -15.64 4.40
CA ALA A 208 -10.19 -15.53 4.88
C ALA A 208 -9.89 -14.16 5.52
N GLY A 209 -10.42 -13.08 4.95
CA GLY A 209 -10.33 -11.76 5.55
C GLY A 209 -11.09 -11.66 6.88
N ARG A 210 -12.32 -12.18 6.97
CA ARG A 210 -13.06 -12.20 8.25
C ARG A 210 -12.33 -13.00 9.31
N GLU A 211 -11.81 -14.17 8.95
CA GLU A 211 -11.03 -15.00 9.84
C GLU A 211 -9.79 -14.26 10.37
N PHE A 212 -9.12 -13.48 9.52
CA PHE A 212 -8.01 -12.64 9.95
C PHE A 212 -8.41 -11.68 11.09
N PHE A 213 -9.50 -10.93 10.93
CA PHE A 213 -9.92 -9.87 11.86
C PHE A 213 -10.66 -10.41 13.10
N LEU A 214 -11.34 -11.55 13.00
CA LEU A 214 -12.07 -12.18 14.11
C LEU A 214 -11.19 -13.17 14.90
N GLY A 215 -10.15 -13.70 14.28
CA GLY A 215 -9.24 -14.68 14.87
C GLY A 215 -8.47 -14.10 16.06
N ALA A 216 -8.39 -14.85 17.16
CA ALA A 216 -7.53 -14.49 18.28
C ALA A 216 -6.06 -14.54 17.85
N ARG A 217 -5.39 -13.38 17.84
CA ARG A 217 -3.96 -13.28 17.50
C ARG A 217 -3.14 -13.00 18.75
N PRO A 218 -1.93 -13.57 18.85
CA PRO A 218 -1.00 -13.19 19.91
C PRO A 218 -0.70 -11.69 19.79
N SER A 219 -0.84 -10.98 20.91
CA SER A 219 -0.77 -9.52 20.97
C SER A 219 0.63 -8.95 20.68
N ASN A 220 1.64 -9.82 20.53
CA ASN A 220 3.05 -9.45 20.51
C ASN A 220 3.82 -10.10 19.33
N TRP A 221 3.27 -10.04 18.12
CA TRP A 221 3.90 -10.67 16.95
C TRP A 221 5.33 -10.18 16.65
N MET A 222 5.77 -9.03 17.20
CA MET A 222 7.15 -8.53 17.12
C MET A 222 8.05 -8.82 18.33
N GLY A 223 7.57 -9.45 19.40
CA GLY A 223 8.38 -9.89 20.55
C GLY A 223 9.15 -8.81 21.35
N VAL A 224 9.34 -7.59 20.85
CA VAL A 224 10.30 -6.60 21.42
C VAL A 224 9.77 -5.15 21.43
N LEU A 225 8.70 -4.81 20.72
CA LEU A 225 8.15 -3.43 20.68
C LEU A 225 6.90 -3.24 21.56
N SER A 226 7.08 -3.33 22.88
CA SER A 226 6.28 -2.74 23.99
C SER A 226 4.77 -3.07 24.20
N PRO A 227 4.23 -2.90 25.45
CA PRO A 227 3.22 -3.80 26.06
C PRO A 227 1.72 -3.56 25.78
N CYS A 228 1.33 -2.63 24.91
CA CYS A 228 0.02 -1.96 25.10
C CYS A 228 -1.05 -2.09 24.02
N TYR A 229 -0.85 -2.78 22.89
CA TYR A 229 -1.79 -2.58 21.76
C TYR A 229 -3.09 -3.42 21.75
N TRP A 230 -3.24 -4.44 22.60
CA TRP A 230 -4.46 -5.26 22.62
C TRP A 230 -4.95 -5.64 24.04
N ARG A 231 -5.09 -4.67 24.95
CA ARG A 231 -5.96 -4.94 26.12
C ARG A 231 -7.39 -5.06 25.65
N ARG A 232 -7.91 -6.31 25.62
CA ARG A 232 -9.36 -6.56 25.57
C ARG A 232 -10.06 -5.64 26.57
N PRO A 233 -11.21 -5.03 26.23
CA PRO A 233 -11.97 -4.28 27.21
C PRO A 233 -12.24 -5.21 28.41
N ARG A 234 -11.82 -4.78 29.60
CA ARG A 234 -12.14 -5.50 30.84
C ARG A 234 -13.66 -5.65 30.87
N ARG A 235 -14.16 -6.89 30.88
CA ARG A 235 -15.58 -7.15 31.17
C ARG A 235 -15.90 -6.45 32.49
N VAL A 236 -16.69 -5.39 32.43
CA VAL A 236 -17.33 -4.82 33.60
C VAL A 236 -18.30 -5.88 34.11
N SER A 237 -17.85 -6.71 35.05
CA SER A 237 -18.76 -7.60 35.76
C SER A 237 -19.66 -6.74 36.64
N ARG A 238 -20.87 -6.48 36.17
CA ARG A 238 -21.96 -5.98 37.01
C ARG A 238 -22.23 -7.04 38.07
N LYS A 239 -21.68 -6.86 39.28
CA LYS A 239 -22.19 -7.52 40.49
C LYS A 239 -23.59 -6.99 40.74
N VAL A 240 -24.60 -7.71 40.26
CA VAL A 240 -25.98 -7.55 40.72
C VAL A 240 -26.01 -8.05 42.17
N ARG A 241 -26.02 -7.13 43.14
CA ARG A 241 -26.38 -7.47 44.52
C ARG A 241 -27.89 -7.73 44.52
N ARG A 242 -28.29 -8.99 44.57
CA ARG A 242 -29.62 -9.38 45.04
C ARG A 242 -29.66 -9.11 46.54
N ALA A 243 -30.45 -8.13 46.95
CA ALA A 243 -31.02 -8.09 48.29
C ALA A 243 -32.45 -8.62 48.17
N LEU A 244 -32.76 -9.65 48.96
CA LEU A 244 -34.07 -10.27 49.12
C LEU A 244 -34.08 -10.86 50.53
N PRO A 245 -35.27 -10.93 51.14
CA PRO A 245 -36.02 -9.83 51.72
C PRO A 245 -35.63 -9.54 53.18
#